data_AF-A0A9E2TQX5-F1
#
_entry.id   AF-A0A9E2TQX5-F1
#
_cell.length_a   1.000
_cell.length_b   1.000
_cell.length_c   1.000
_cell.angle_alpha   90.00
_cell.angle_beta   90.00
_cell.angle_gamma   90.00
#
_symmetry.space_group_name_H-M   'P 1'
#
loop_
_entity.id
_entity.type
_entity.pdbx_description
1 polymer ?
#
loop_
_entity_poly.entity_id
_entity_poly.type
_entity_poly.pdbx_seq_one_letter_code
_entity_poly.pdbx_strand_id
1 'polypeptide(L)'
;MSCSISPPPQPQLITIDSRQTPTPPTCKSHVVPATIPATKRYKYRMITLAAVHAYIAFHLISWHVFGWELWGKTAMMGVPSLAKGTINAASVMVILILASILIWGRGFCGWVCHMRGAIEFADWTLRKLKVRRYLALREKNVLVNTPHRWLLRIGALFVLLLPVIILIHNVGFSPKVDMTAPVPMADLPGYEGKAFAKSAFFNFDIKPTWNDFLLAFGLALFIQFTMSIVLNLRYGQGAFCRILCPYATMMVPLMNISPVQKKITRVAQCTGCRDCSNACPQGIDVSREIFHFDGKVINRECIKCYACIDACDDEVLADTAAPAVPQTDRLKPYEKRPWQLEVVRKDGLLTNAKHMQVFEPLGPTADFLSLLVALICGGITSRFGGFWFYPGAIISFIVFRECCLRVQQWRAVVKQPAPTVSLPSQG
;
A
#
# COMPACT_ATOMS: atom_id res chain seq x y z
N MET A 1 11.34 -50.72 26.82
CA MET A 1 10.42 -49.86 26.04
C MET A 1 11.21 -48.68 25.52
N SER A 2 11.65 -48.74 24.27
CA SER A 2 12.47 -47.72 23.63
C SER A 2 11.70 -47.21 22.41
N CYS A 3 11.09 -46.03 22.53
CA CYS A 3 10.45 -45.33 21.42
C CYS A 3 11.51 -44.77 20.47
N SER A 4 11.57 -45.29 19.25
CA SER A 4 12.30 -44.70 18.14
C SER A 4 11.49 -43.53 17.56
N ILE A 5 12.07 -42.33 17.60
CA ILE A 5 11.53 -41.13 16.95
C ILE A 5 11.86 -41.24 15.46
N SER A 6 10.83 -41.27 14.60
CA SER A 6 11.01 -41.18 13.15
C SER A 6 11.47 -39.78 12.73
N PRO A 7 12.42 -39.65 11.79
CA PRO A 7 12.85 -38.35 11.28
C PRO A 7 11.74 -37.69 10.44
N PRO A 8 11.69 -36.34 10.37
CA PRO A 8 10.71 -35.61 9.57
C PRO A 8 10.86 -35.94 8.07
N PRO A 9 9.77 -35.94 7.29
CA PRO A 9 9.82 -36.26 5.87
C PRO A 9 10.70 -35.24 5.13
N GLN A 10 11.73 -35.75 4.46
CA GLN A 10 12.62 -34.99 3.60
C GLN A 10 11.81 -34.36 2.44
N PRO A 11 12.10 -33.11 2.03
CA PRO A 11 11.49 -32.53 0.84
C PRO A 11 11.91 -33.36 -0.38
N GLN A 12 10.96 -34.06 -1.00
CA GLN A 12 11.20 -34.79 -2.24
C GLN A 12 11.49 -33.79 -3.36
N LEU A 13 12.73 -33.76 -3.81
CA LEU A 13 13.16 -33.04 -5.00
C LEU A 13 12.51 -33.74 -6.21
N ILE A 14 11.49 -33.12 -6.80
CA ILE A 14 10.85 -33.63 -8.02
C ILE A 14 11.85 -33.49 -9.16
N THR A 15 12.43 -34.62 -9.58
CA THR A 15 13.19 -34.72 -10.83
C THR A 15 12.23 -34.53 -12.01
N ILE A 16 12.39 -33.43 -12.74
CA ILE A 16 11.63 -33.15 -13.95
C ILE A 16 12.18 -34.06 -15.06
N ASP A 17 11.41 -35.08 -15.44
CA ASP A 17 11.67 -35.85 -16.65
C ASP A 17 11.44 -34.95 -17.88
N SER A 18 12.48 -34.76 -18.67
CA SER A 18 12.50 -33.86 -19.84
C SER A 18 11.86 -34.45 -21.09
N ARG A 19 11.39 -35.72 -21.04
CA ARG A 19 11.00 -36.46 -22.26
C ARG A 19 9.52 -36.42 -22.63
N GLN A 20 8.66 -35.76 -21.86
CA GLN A 20 7.26 -35.58 -22.24
C GLN A 20 6.86 -34.11 -22.08
N THR A 21 7.04 -33.34 -23.14
CA THR A 21 6.35 -32.07 -23.32
C THR A 21 4.98 -32.39 -23.93
N PRO A 22 3.89 -32.52 -23.14
CA PRO A 22 2.57 -32.44 -23.73
C PRO A 22 2.45 -31.07 -24.41
N THR A 23 1.90 -31.07 -25.61
CA THR A 23 1.61 -29.88 -26.40
C THR A 23 1.03 -28.79 -25.50
N PRO A 24 1.64 -27.59 -25.44
CA PRO A 24 1.12 -26.53 -24.59
C PRO A 24 -0.33 -26.24 -25.05
N PRO A 25 -1.30 -26.13 -24.13
CA PRO A 25 -2.62 -25.65 -24.51
C PRO A 25 -2.41 -24.32 -25.22
N THR A 26 -2.88 -24.27 -26.47
CA THR A 26 -2.80 -23.10 -27.34
C THR A 26 -3.48 -21.97 -26.60
N CYS A 27 -2.67 -21.11 -25.98
CA CYS A 27 -3.12 -19.87 -25.41
C CYS A 27 -3.59 -19.05 -26.60
N LYS A 28 -4.89 -19.09 -26.91
CA LYS A 28 -5.46 -18.24 -27.95
C LYS A 28 -5.10 -16.82 -27.56
N SER A 29 -4.17 -16.22 -28.29
CA SER A 29 -3.83 -14.82 -28.18
C SER A 29 -5.02 -14.05 -28.71
N HIS A 30 -6.02 -13.85 -27.86
CA HIS A 30 -7.03 -12.84 -28.12
C HIS A 30 -6.27 -11.53 -28.18
N VAL A 31 -6.16 -10.96 -29.39
CA VAL A 31 -5.63 -9.62 -29.61
C VAL A 31 -6.49 -8.68 -28.79
N VAL A 32 -5.98 -8.29 -27.63
CA VAL A 32 -6.68 -7.38 -26.72
C VAL A 32 -6.68 -6.01 -27.40
N PRO A 33 -7.84 -5.38 -27.65
CA PRO A 33 -7.89 -4.05 -28.21
C PRO A 33 -7.09 -3.08 -27.32
N ALA A 34 -6.30 -2.20 -27.95
CA ALA A 34 -5.30 -1.33 -27.32
C ALA A 34 -5.83 -0.41 -26.19
N THR A 35 -7.15 -0.33 -26.03
CA THR A 35 -7.84 0.34 -24.92
C THR A 35 -9.13 -0.42 -24.57
N ILE A 36 -9.10 -1.25 -23.53
CA ILE A 36 -10.31 -1.84 -22.97
C ILE A 36 -11.12 -0.71 -22.30
N PRO A 37 -12.42 -0.54 -22.63
CA PRO A 37 -13.26 0.45 -21.97
C PRO A 37 -13.40 0.13 -20.48
N ALA A 38 -13.39 1.18 -19.65
CA ALA A 38 -13.51 1.02 -18.20
C ALA A 38 -14.76 0.24 -17.79
N THR A 39 -14.58 -0.78 -16.95
CA THR A 39 -15.68 -1.59 -16.40
C THR A 39 -16.67 -0.73 -15.61
N LYS A 40 -17.93 -1.18 -15.49
CA LYS A 40 -18.94 -0.51 -14.65
C LYS A 40 -18.45 -0.36 -13.21
N ARG A 41 -17.82 -1.41 -12.65
CA ARG A 41 -17.26 -1.41 -11.29
C ARG A 41 -16.18 -0.35 -11.11
N TYR A 42 -15.24 -0.24 -12.05
CA TYR A 42 -14.22 0.80 -12.02
C TYR A 42 -14.85 2.21 -12.03
N LYS A 43 -15.85 2.45 -12.88
CA LYS A 43 -16.54 3.75 -12.95
C LYS A 43 -17.20 4.10 -11.62
N TYR A 44 -17.98 3.19 -11.03
CA TYR A 44 -18.60 3.43 -9.72
C TYR A 44 -17.57 3.71 -8.63
N ARG A 45 -16.47 2.95 -8.60
CA ARG A 45 -15.39 3.19 -7.64
C ARG A 45 -14.78 4.59 -7.78
N MET A 46 -14.56 5.06 -9.01
CA MET A 46 -14.03 6.41 -9.23
C MET A 46 -15.04 7.48 -8.82
N ILE A 47 -16.34 7.25 -9.07
CA ILE A 47 -17.42 8.13 -8.62
C ILE A 47 -17.47 8.19 -7.09
N THR A 48 -17.38 7.06 -6.37
CA THR A 48 -17.41 7.08 -4.89
C THR A 48 -16.22 7.84 -4.31
N LEU A 49 -15.02 7.64 -4.86
CA LEU A 49 -13.83 8.37 -4.42
C LEU A 49 -13.96 9.88 -4.69
N ALA A 50 -14.52 10.27 -5.83
CA ALA A 50 -14.78 11.68 -6.15
C ALA A 50 -15.87 12.28 -5.23
N ALA A 51 -16.94 11.52 -4.97
CA ALA A 51 -18.04 11.94 -4.09
C ALA A 51 -17.57 12.21 -2.66
N VAL A 52 -16.60 11.44 -2.14
CA VAL A 52 -16.01 11.72 -0.83
C VAL A 52 -15.28 13.06 -0.80
N HIS A 53 -14.55 13.41 -1.86
CA HIS A 53 -13.88 14.71 -1.94
C HIS A 53 -14.90 15.85 -2.08
N ALA A 54 -15.95 15.65 -2.88
CA ALA A 54 -17.05 16.59 -3.00
C ALA A 54 -17.76 16.81 -1.66
N TYR A 55 -18.00 15.73 -0.90
CA TYR A 55 -18.55 15.80 0.46
C TYR A 55 -17.63 16.57 1.41
N ILE A 56 -16.32 16.31 1.40
CA ILE A 56 -15.35 17.05 2.23
C ILE A 56 -15.39 18.54 1.89
N ALA A 57 -15.37 18.89 0.61
CA ALA A 57 -15.46 20.28 0.16
C ALA A 57 -16.80 20.91 0.61
N PHE A 58 -17.92 20.23 0.38
CA PHE A 58 -19.24 20.69 0.80
C PHE A 58 -19.34 20.90 2.32
N HIS A 59 -18.81 19.97 3.12
CA HIS A 59 -18.80 20.08 4.58
C HIS A 59 -17.98 21.30 5.04
N LEU A 60 -16.77 21.48 4.49
CA LEU A 60 -15.92 22.64 4.81
C LEU A 60 -16.56 23.97 4.39
N ILE A 61 -17.17 24.01 3.20
CA ILE A 61 -17.91 25.17 2.69
C ILE A 61 -19.13 25.44 3.57
N SER A 62 -19.94 24.43 3.91
CA SER A 62 -21.12 24.56 4.79
C SER A 62 -20.75 25.17 6.13
N TRP A 63 -19.67 24.69 6.71
CA TRP A 63 -19.24 25.13 8.03
C TRP A 63 -18.67 26.54 8.02
N HIS A 64 -17.77 26.82 7.09
CA HIS A 64 -17.03 28.08 7.08
C HIS A 64 -17.74 29.20 6.31
N VAL A 65 -18.54 28.88 5.28
CA VAL A 65 -19.26 29.87 4.45
C VAL A 65 -20.62 30.17 5.03
N PHE A 66 -21.38 29.13 5.35
CA PHE A 66 -22.77 29.26 5.74
C PHE A 66 -22.98 29.19 7.26
N GLY A 67 -21.93 28.88 8.04
CA GLY A 67 -22.02 28.71 9.49
C GLY A 67 -22.85 27.50 9.92
N TRP A 68 -23.08 26.54 9.02
CA TRP A 68 -23.91 25.37 9.28
C TRP A 68 -23.10 24.28 9.95
N GLU A 69 -23.11 24.26 11.28
CA GLU A 69 -22.39 23.29 12.11
C GLU A 69 -23.19 21.97 12.29
N LEU A 70 -23.64 21.37 11.19
CA LEU A 70 -24.58 20.22 11.23
C LEU A 70 -24.02 19.00 12.00
N TRP A 71 -22.72 18.70 11.90
CA TRP A 71 -22.05 17.58 12.58
C TRP A 71 -20.57 17.94 12.87
N GLY A 72 -20.00 17.43 13.97
CA GLY A 72 -18.62 17.71 14.39
C GLY A 72 -17.53 17.27 13.40
N LYS A 73 -16.27 17.66 13.64
CA LYS A 73 -15.13 17.43 12.72
C LYS A 73 -14.92 15.93 12.47
N THR A 74 -15.31 15.43 11.30
CA THR A 74 -15.08 14.04 10.89
C THR A 74 -13.69 13.87 10.30
N ALA A 75 -12.73 13.40 11.10
CA ALA A 75 -11.35 13.14 10.66
C ALA A 75 -10.87 11.75 11.09
N MET A 76 -10.00 11.11 10.31
CA MET A 76 -9.34 9.85 10.70
C MET A 76 -8.44 10.00 11.95
N MET A 77 -8.30 11.23 12.47
CA MET A 77 -7.70 11.59 13.76
C MET A 77 -8.59 11.25 14.98
N GLY A 78 -9.67 10.50 14.78
CA GLY A 78 -10.47 9.95 15.90
C GLY A 78 -9.70 8.96 16.78
N VAL A 79 -8.59 8.39 16.29
CA VAL A 79 -7.75 7.45 17.07
C VAL A 79 -7.20 8.13 18.33
N PRO A 80 -6.52 9.30 18.26
CA PRO A 80 -6.17 10.11 19.44
C PRO A 80 -7.31 10.51 20.37
N SER A 81 -8.54 10.67 19.85
CA SER A 81 -9.71 11.02 20.67
C SER A 81 -10.20 9.81 21.47
N LEU A 82 -10.39 8.65 20.81
CA LEU A 82 -10.69 7.37 21.47
C LEU A 82 -9.66 7.04 22.55
N ALA A 83 -8.40 7.24 22.20
CA ALA A 83 -7.25 7.13 23.07
C ALA A 83 -7.33 7.98 24.34
N LYS A 84 -7.78 9.25 24.23
CA LYS A 84 -7.99 10.15 25.37
C LYS A 84 -9.27 9.82 26.16
N GLY A 85 -10.02 8.80 25.75
CA GLY A 85 -11.32 8.48 26.32
C GLY A 85 -12.43 9.44 25.85
N THR A 86 -12.22 10.24 24.80
CA THR A 86 -13.27 11.12 24.26
C THR A 86 -13.98 10.47 23.07
N ILE A 87 -15.28 10.24 23.21
CA ILE A 87 -16.13 9.78 22.11
C ILE A 87 -16.73 11.01 21.43
N ASN A 88 -16.02 11.51 20.42
CA ASN A 88 -16.47 12.57 19.52
C ASN A 88 -16.84 12.03 18.13
N ALA A 89 -17.30 12.90 17.22
CA ALA A 89 -17.66 12.51 15.85
C ALA A 89 -16.53 11.75 15.11
N ALA A 90 -15.27 12.14 15.31
CA ALA A 90 -14.11 11.48 14.72
C ALA A 90 -13.90 10.07 15.30
N SER A 91 -14.04 9.88 16.61
CA SER A 91 -13.98 8.59 17.30
C SER A 91 -15.05 7.63 16.77
N VAL A 92 -16.28 8.11 16.60
CA VAL A 92 -17.39 7.32 16.03
C VAL A 92 -17.06 6.89 14.60
N MET A 93 -16.56 7.80 13.77
CA MET A 93 -16.14 7.45 12.40
C MET A 93 -15.05 6.38 12.39
N VAL A 94 -14.06 6.44 13.29
CA VAL A 94 -13.02 5.40 13.40
C VAL A 94 -13.62 4.06 13.80
N ILE A 95 -14.54 4.03 14.77
CA ILE A 95 -15.23 2.79 15.16
C ILE A 95 -16.00 2.21 13.97
N LEU A 96 -16.74 3.03 13.23
CA LEU A 96 -17.48 2.59 12.03
C LEU A 96 -16.55 2.05 10.95
N ILE A 97 -15.39 2.70 10.73
CA ILE A 97 -14.38 2.20 9.79
C ILE A 97 -13.84 0.85 10.26
N LEU A 98 -13.48 0.69 11.54
CA LEU A 98 -12.98 -0.58 12.08
C LEU A 98 -14.04 -1.69 12.00
N ALA A 99 -15.30 -1.39 12.32
CA ALA A 99 -16.42 -2.29 12.18
C ALA A 99 -16.63 -2.71 10.71
N SER A 100 -16.52 -1.76 9.77
CA SER A 100 -16.65 -2.05 8.33
C SER A 100 -15.62 -3.06 7.84
N ILE A 101 -14.44 -3.14 8.49
CA ILE A 101 -13.39 -4.10 8.12
C ILE A 101 -13.79 -5.53 8.48
N LEU A 102 -14.53 -5.72 9.57
CA LEU A 102 -15.02 -7.04 9.94
C LEU A 102 -16.05 -7.58 8.93
N ILE A 103 -16.74 -6.69 8.20
CA ILE A 103 -17.78 -7.09 7.23
C ILE A 103 -17.19 -7.15 5.83
N TRP A 104 -16.51 -6.09 5.40
CA TRP A 104 -16.05 -5.90 4.03
C TRP A 104 -14.53 -5.95 3.89
N GLY A 105 -13.78 -6.16 4.97
CA GLY A 105 -12.32 -6.06 4.95
C GLY A 105 -11.87 -4.64 4.66
N ARG A 106 -10.70 -4.46 4.06
CA ARG A 106 -10.17 -3.12 3.71
C ARG A 106 -10.85 -2.46 2.50
N GLY A 107 -12.13 -2.77 2.23
CA GLY A 107 -12.92 -2.14 1.17
C GLY A 107 -13.06 -0.62 1.33
N PHE A 108 -13.13 -0.12 2.57
CA PHE A 108 -13.08 1.32 2.86
C PHE A 108 -11.87 2.00 2.20
N CYS A 109 -10.69 1.39 2.29
CA CYS A 109 -9.47 1.91 1.66
C CYS A 109 -9.58 1.96 0.13
N GLY A 110 -10.32 1.04 -0.49
CA GLY A 110 -10.50 0.97 -1.94
C GLY A 110 -11.51 1.97 -2.49
N TRP A 111 -12.54 2.31 -1.72
CA TRP A 111 -13.77 2.94 -2.23
C TRP A 111 -14.13 4.28 -1.58
N VAL A 112 -13.73 4.51 -0.33
CA VAL A 112 -14.19 5.67 0.46
C VAL A 112 -13.02 6.52 0.98
N CYS A 113 -11.84 5.94 1.19
CA CYS A 113 -10.71 6.67 1.72
C CYS A 113 -10.28 7.84 0.80
N HIS A 114 -10.32 9.08 1.30
CA HIS A 114 -9.91 10.27 0.56
C HIS A 114 -8.44 10.20 0.10
N MET A 115 -7.54 9.66 0.94
CA MET A 115 -6.13 9.43 0.57
C MET A 115 -6.02 8.54 -0.68
N ARG A 116 -6.88 7.52 -0.80
CA ARG A 116 -6.87 6.66 -1.99
C ARG A 116 -7.31 7.44 -3.23
N GLY A 117 -8.33 8.29 -3.12
CA GLY A 117 -8.76 9.14 -4.23
C GLY A 117 -7.63 10.07 -4.70
N ALA A 118 -6.91 10.72 -3.77
CA ALA A 118 -5.76 11.56 -4.10
C ALA A 118 -4.64 10.78 -4.83
N ILE A 119 -4.35 9.55 -4.39
CA ILE A 119 -3.33 8.71 -5.02
C ILE A 119 -3.74 8.25 -6.43
N GLU A 120 -5.01 7.92 -6.64
CA GLU A 120 -5.53 7.56 -7.98
C GLU A 120 -5.57 8.78 -8.90
N PHE A 121 -5.88 9.96 -8.36
CA PHE A 121 -5.79 11.21 -9.11
C PHE A 121 -4.35 11.53 -9.51
N ALA A 122 -3.38 11.31 -8.62
CA ALA A 122 -1.96 11.44 -8.94
C ALA A 122 -1.50 10.42 -10.01
N ASP A 123 -1.91 9.13 -9.91
CA ASP A 123 -1.66 8.12 -10.95
C ASP A 123 -2.25 8.54 -12.30
N TRP A 124 -3.51 8.99 -12.32
CA TRP A 124 -4.17 9.47 -13.53
C TRP A 124 -3.44 10.66 -14.15
N THR A 125 -3.04 11.63 -13.32
CA THR A 125 -2.30 12.83 -13.77
C THR A 125 -0.97 12.44 -14.40
N LEU A 126 -0.18 11.59 -13.74
CA LEU A 126 1.12 11.13 -14.24
C LEU A 126 0.99 10.32 -15.54
N ARG A 127 -0.08 9.52 -15.69
CA ARG A 127 -0.39 8.81 -16.94
C ARG A 127 -0.78 9.77 -18.06
N LYS A 128 -1.64 10.75 -17.76
CA LYS A 128 -2.10 11.75 -18.74
C LYS A 128 -0.94 12.61 -19.26
N LEU A 129 -0.02 12.97 -18.37
CA LEU A 129 1.22 13.68 -18.69
C LEU A 129 2.30 12.78 -19.33
N LYS A 130 2.04 11.48 -19.52
CA LYS A 130 2.95 10.50 -20.12
C LYS A 130 4.36 10.52 -19.51
N VAL A 131 4.47 10.66 -18.19
CA VAL A 131 5.76 10.72 -17.50
C VAL A 131 6.50 9.39 -17.66
N ARG A 132 7.53 9.36 -18.52
CA ARG A 132 8.24 8.12 -18.94
C ARG A 132 8.72 7.28 -17.75
N ARG A 133 9.38 7.93 -16.78
CA ARG A 133 9.89 7.26 -15.56
C ARG A 133 8.78 6.57 -14.78
N TYR A 134 7.63 7.23 -14.66
CA TYR A 134 6.49 6.68 -13.94
C TYR A 134 5.88 5.49 -14.66
N LEU A 135 5.64 5.60 -15.97
CA LEU A 135 5.06 4.52 -16.76
C LEU A 135 5.94 3.26 -16.71
N ALA A 136 7.26 3.43 -16.87
CA ALA A 136 8.23 2.34 -16.76
C ALA A 136 8.27 1.68 -15.37
N LEU A 137 7.92 2.42 -14.31
CA LEU A 137 7.89 1.91 -12.94
C LEU A 137 6.52 1.30 -12.56
N ARG A 138 5.43 1.87 -13.09
CA ARG A 138 4.05 1.45 -12.82
C ARG A 138 3.81 0.01 -13.28
N GLU A 139 4.39 -0.39 -14.40
CA GLU A 139 4.34 -1.77 -14.90
C GLU A 139 5.05 -2.75 -13.96
N LYS A 140 6.15 -2.30 -13.35
CA LYS A 140 6.95 -3.08 -12.38
C LYS A 140 6.27 -3.16 -11.01
N ASN A 141 5.46 -2.16 -10.65
CA ASN A 141 4.70 -2.03 -9.40
C ASN A 141 5.48 -2.51 -8.16
N VAL A 142 6.69 -1.96 -8.01
CA VAL A 142 7.67 -2.33 -6.99
C VAL A 142 7.03 -2.37 -5.61
N LEU A 143 7.14 -3.50 -4.92
CA LEU A 143 6.62 -3.68 -3.58
C LEU A 143 7.81 -3.62 -2.61
N VAL A 144 7.80 -2.66 -1.69
CA VAL A 144 8.75 -2.63 -0.57
C VAL A 144 8.29 -3.69 0.44
N ASN A 145 8.55 -4.95 0.10
CA ASN A 145 8.15 -6.12 0.89
C ASN A 145 9.33 -6.57 1.75
N THR A 146 9.77 -5.74 2.67
CA THR A 146 10.86 -6.14 3.57
C THR A 146 10.31 -7.09 4.63
N PRO A 147 11.09 -8.09 5.09
CA PRO A 147 10.67 -8.94 6.20
C PRO A 147 10.37 -8.12 7.46
N HIS A 148 11.00 -6.95 7.60
CA HIS A 148 10.89 -6.08 8.77
C HIS A 148 9.86 -4.95 8.60
N ARG A 149 9.11 -4.89 7.49
CA ARG A 149 8.10 -3.84 7.29
C ARG A 149 7.03 -3.81 8.39
N TRP A 150 6.73 -4.97 8.98
CA TRP A 150 5.80 -5.08 10.11
C TRP A 150 6.37 -4.42 11.37
N LEU A 151 7.67 -4.57 11.63
CA LEU A 151 8.35 -3.89 12.75
C LEU A 151 8.23 -2.36 12.62
N LEU A 152 8.43 -1.80 11.43
CA LEU A 152 8.23 -0.37 11.18
C LEU A 152 6.81 0.10 11.45
N ARG A 153 5.87 -0.64 10.90
CA ARG A 153 4.44 -0.34 10.98
C ARG A 153 3.93 -0.42 12.42
N ILE A 154 4.40 -1.42 13.17
CA ILE A 154 4.12 -1.58 14.60
C ILE A 154 4.85 -0.51 15.41
N GLY A 155 6.11 -0.21 15.10
CA GLY A 155 6.89 0.84 15.76
C GLY A 155 6.27 2.23 15.58
N ALA A 156 5.87 2.59 14.37
CA ALA A 156 5.15 3.85 14.09
C ALA A 156 3.81 3.90 14.84
N LEU A 157 3.06 2.80 14.87
CA LEU A 157 1.82 2.72 15.65
C LEU A 157 2.10 2.86 17.15
N PHE A 158 3.13 2.22 17.67
CA PHE A 158 3.53 2.32 19.07
C PHE A 158 3.94 3.74 19.44
N VAL A 159 4.74 4.43 18.61
CA VAL A 159 5.10 5.84 18.82
C VAL A 159 3.85 6.74 18.84
N LEU A 160 2.85 6.46 17.99
CA LEU A 160 1.58 7.20 17.98
C LEU A 160 0.69 6.88 19.20
N LEU A 161 0.73 5.65 19.71
CA LEU A 161 -0.08 5.20 20.86
C LEU A 161 0.63 5.41 22.21
N LEU A 162 1.95 5.57 22.26
CA LEU A 162 2.70 5.69 23.50
C LEU A 162 2.26 6.90 24.35
N PRO A 163 2.10 8.13 23.79
CA PRO A 163 1.61 9.27 24.56
C PRO A 163 0.20 9.02 25.14
N VAL A 164 -0.62 8.27 24.40
CA VAL A 164 -1.95 7.86 24.83
C VAL A 164 -1.87 6.90 26.01
N ILE A 165 -1.05 5.86 25.91
CA ILE A 165 -0.89 4.84 26.94
C ILE A 165 -0.38 5.49 28.22
N ILE A 166 0.61 6.39 28.13
CA ILE A 166 1.14 7.15 29.26
C ILE A 166 0.02 8.01 29.89
N LEU A 167 -0.78 8.69 29.07
CA LEU A 167 -1.89 9.51 29.54
C LEU A 167 -2.95 8.69 30.28
N ILE A 168 -3.35 7.54 29.71
CA ILE A 168 -4.32 6.62 30.32
C ILE A 168 -3.78 6.09 31.65
N HIS A 169 -2.50 5.71 31.70
CA HIS A 169 -1.87 5.20 32.92
C HIS A 169 -1.85 6.25 34.03
N ASN A 170 -1.57 7.51 33.69
CA ASN A 170 -1.41 8.59 34.68
C ASN A 170 -2.74 9.20 35.16
N VAL A 171 -3.75 9.27 34.29
CA VAL A 171 -5.02 9.99 34.55
C VAL A 171 -6.20 9.04 34.76
N GLY A 172 -6.05 7.76 34.40
CA GLY A 172 -7.15 6.79 34.36
C GLY A 172 -8.00 6.94 33.09
N PHE A 173 -8.69 5.86 32.70
CA PHE A 173 -9.59 5.86 31.55
C PHE A 173 -11.02 6.18 32.00
N SER A 174 -11.50 7.41 31.72
CA SER A 174 -12.90 7.80 31.92
C SER A 174 -13.53 8.19 30.58
N PRO A 175 -14.40 7.36 29.98
CA PRO A 175 -14.99 7.68 28.69
C PRO A 175 -15.97 8.85 28.83
N LYS A 176 -15.67 9.96 28.16
CA LYS A 176 -16.55 11.14 28.06
C LYS A 176 -17.12 11.22 26.65
N VAL A 177 -18.45 11.25 26.55
CA VAL A 177 -19.15 11.42 25.27
C VAL A 177 -19.38 12.90 25.05
N ASP A 178 -18.70 13.46 24.05
CA ASP A 178 -18.90 14.83 23.59
C ASP A 178 -18.68 14.84 22.08
N MET A 179 -19.79 14.93 21.33
CA MET A 179 -19.77 14.88 19.86
C MET A 179 -19.13 16.12 19.24
N THR A 180 -19.08 17.23 19.98
CA THR A 180 -18.55 18.52 19.53
C THR A 180 -17.11 18.76 19.95
N ALA A 181 -16.60 17.98 20.91
CA ALA A 181 -15.23 18.10 21.40
C ALA A 181 -14.23 18.09 20.23
N PRO A 182 -13.35 19.11 20.13
CA PRO A 182 -12.35 19.15 19.09
C PRO A 182 -11.44 17.94 19.24
N VAL A 183 -11.13 17.30 18.11
CA VAL A 183 -10.04 16.33 18.07
C VAL A 183 -8.76 17.02 18.57
N PRO A 184 -7.88 16.36 19.34
CA PRO A 184 -6.60 16.92 19.72
C PRO A 184 -5.77 17.12 18.43
N MET A 185 -5.84 18.32 17.88
CA MET A 185 -5.14 18.75 16.67
C MET A 185 -3.81 19.33 17.12
N ALA A 186 -2.67 18.66 16.93
CA ALA A 186 -1.38 19.33 17.12
C ALA A 186 -0.80 19.86 15.79
N ASP A 187 -1.26 19.33 14.64
CA ASP A 187 -0.43 19.30 13.43
C ASP A 187 -1.15 19.65 12.10
N LEU A 188 -2.32 20.29 12.14
CA LEU A 188 -3.00 20.78 10.93
C LEU A 188 -2.72 22.27 10.72
N PRO A 189 -2.55 22.75 9.47
CA PRO A 189 -2.43 24.16 9.18
C PRO A 189 -3.59 24.95 9.79
N GLY A 190 -3.29 25.96 10.60
CA GLY A 190 -4.25 26.80 11.31
C GLY A 190 -4.42 26.47 12.80
N TYR A 191 -3.78 25.41 13.30
CA TYR A 191 -3.74 25.16 14.74
C TYR A 191 -2.95 26.27 15.45
N GLU A 192 -3.55 26.85 16.50
CA GLU A 192 -3.01 28.00 17.23
C GLU A 192 -2.74 29.25 16.36
N GLY A 193 -3.41 29.37 15.21
CA GLY A 193 -3.25 30.51 14.29
C GLY A 193 -1.95 30.49 13.50
N LYS A 194 -1.30 29.32 13.37
CA LYS A 194 -0.05 29.13 12.63
C LYS A 194 -0.19 28.03 11.57
N ALA A 195 0.54 28.13 10.46
CA ALA A 195 0.57 27.13 9.39
C ALA A 195 1.28 25.82 9.77
N PHE A 196 2.27 25.92 10.66
CA PHE A 196 3.02 24.78 11.21
C PHE A 196 3.08 24.89 12.74
N ALA A 197 3.71 23.91 13.41
CA ALA A 197 3.89 23.98 14.86
C ALA A 197 4.67 25.24 15.26
N LYS A 198 4.40 25.80 16.45
CA LYS A 198 5.08 27.02 16.95
C LYS A 198 6.61 26.90 16.97
N SER A 199 7.13 25.68 17.12
CA SER A 199 8.56 25.35 17.10
C SER A 199 9.17 25.26 15.70
N ALA A 200 8.39 25.46 14.63
CA ALA A 200 8.90 25.52 13.27
C ALA A 200 9.76 26.77 13.04
N PHE A 201 10.93 26.60 12.41
CA PHE A 201 11.84 27.71 12.07
C PHE A 201 11.26 28.69 11.05
N PHE A 202 10.24 28.24 10.30
CA PHE A 202 9.46 29.08 9.41
C PHE A 202 7.98 28.82 9.69
N ASN A 203 7.20 29.89 9.76
CA ASN A 203 5.78 29.77 10.03
C ASN A 203 5.03 30.96 9.43
N PHE A 204 3.78 30.73 9.05
CA PHE A 204 2.88 31.76 8.56
C PHE A 204 1.76 31.94 9.58
N ASP A 205 1.45 33.18 9.91
CA ASP A 205 0.27 33.51 10.72
C ASP A 205 -0.99 33.30 9.89
N ILE A 206 -1.87 32.43 10.39
CA ILE A 206 -3.19 32.14 9.84
C ILE A 206 -4.19 32.84 10.75
N LYS A 207 -4.67 34.00 10.33
CA LYS A 207 -5.80 34.65 11.00
C LYS A 207 -7.08 33.90 10.62
N PRO A 208 -8.18 34.01 11.38
CA PRO A 208 -9.47 33.43 11.00
C PRO A 208 -10.13 34.26 9.88
N THR A 209 -9.43 34.45 8.77
CA THR A 209 -9.92 35.13 7.58
C THR A 209 -10.13 34.13 6.45
N TRP A 210 -10.97 34.49 5.47
CA TRP A 210 -11.25 33.67 4.29
C TRP A 210 -9.99 33.23 3.54
N ASN A 211 -9.06 34.16 3.35
CA ASN A 211 -7.82 33.91 2.62
C ASN A 211 -6.94 32.89 3.34
N ASP A 212 -6.91 32.95 4.67
CA ASP A 212 -6.06 32.09 5.49
C ASP A 212 -6.63 30.66 5.61
N PHE A 213 -7.97 30.50 5.58
CA PHE A 213 -8.60 29.18 5.47
C PHE A 213 -8.32 28.53 4.10
N LEU A 214 -8.46 29.30 3.01
CA LEU A 214 -8.12 28.83 1.67
C LEU A 214 -6.63 28.49 1.56
N LEU A 215 -5.76 29.25 2.22
CA LEU A 215 -4.33 28.96 2.31
C LEU A 215 -4.08 27.64 3.06
N ALA A 216 -4.70 27.44 4.23
CA ALA A 216 -4.58 26.22 5.02
C ALA A 216 -5.06 24.98 4.25
N PHE A 217 -6.24 25.08 3.63
CA PHE A 217 -6.82 24.01 2.81
C PHE A 217 -5.98 23.73 1.55
N GLY A 218 -5.58 24.79 0.85
CA GLY A 218 -4.71 24.70 -0.32
C GLY A 218 -3.36 24.07 0.01
N LEU A 219 -2.76 24.43 1.15
CA LEU A 219 -1.52 23.84 1.65
C LEU A 219 -1.71 22.34 1.95
N ALA A 220 -2.80 21.95 2.61
CA ALA A 220 -3.09 20.55 2.89
C ALA A 220 -3.26 19.71 1.61
N LEU A 221 -3.99 20.23 0.61
CA LEU A 221 -4.13 19.60 -0.70
C LEU A 221 -2.80 19.52 -1.44
N PHE A 222 -2.03 20.61 -1.46
CA PHE A 222 -0.71 20.67 -2.11
C PHE A 222 0.24 19.64 -1.51
N ILE A 223 0.30 19.58 -0.18
CA ILE A 223 1.07 18.59 0.57
C ILE A 223 0.65 17.18 0.17
N GLN A 224 -0.64 16.87 0.26
CA GLN A 224 -1.15 15.52 -0.01
C GLN A 224 -0.87 15.08 -1.46
N PHE A 225 -1.08 15.99 -2.40
CA PHE A 225 -0.87 15.74 -3.82
C PHE A 225 0.61 15.57 -4.15
N THR A 226 1.47 16.46 -3.66
CA THR A 226 2.94 16.39 -3.83
C THR A 226 3.48 15.07 -3.28
N MET A 227 3.05 14.72 -2.07
CA MET A 227 3.43 13.48 -1.41
C MET A 227 3.03 12.25 -2.24
N SER A 228 1.79 12.23 -2.74
CA SER A 228 1.26 11.15 -3.60
C SER A 228 2.03 11.03 -4.92
N ILE A 229 2.35 12.16 -5.56
CA ILE A 229 3.14 12.20 -6.79
C ILE A 229 4.56 11.67 -6.57
N VAL A 230 5.26 12.19 -5.58
CA VAL A 230 6.67 11.84 -5.30
C VAL A 230 6.78 10.35 -5.01
N LEU A 231 5.91 9.79 -4.17
CA LEU A 231 5.92 8.36 -3.89
C LEU A 231 5.53 7.51 -5.10
N ASN A 232 4.52 7.90 -5.87
CA ASN A 232 4.16 7.17 -7.08
C ASN A 232 5.30 7.19 -8.12
N LEU A 233 6.01 8.30 -8.26
CA LEU A 233 7.19 8.43 -9.14
C LEU A 233 8.36 7.54 -8.71
N ARG A 234 8.52 7.31 -7.40
CA ARG A 234 9.65 6.55 -6.86
C ARG A 234 9.37 5.06 -6.68
N TYR A 235 8.13 4.68 -6.34
CA TYR A 235 7.75 3.32 -5.93
C TYR A 235 6.53 2.73 -6.68
N GLY A 236 5.95 3.46 -7.62
CA GLY A 236 4.81 2.99 -8.42
C GLY A 236 3.45 3.26 -7.76
N GLN A 237 2.37 2.81 -8.41
CA GLN A 237 1.01 3.14 -8.00
C GLN A 237 0.72 2.68 -6.55
N GLY A 238 0.00 3.48 -5.77
CA GLY A 238 -0.42 3.08 -4.43
C GLY A 238 0.70 3.10 -3.37
N ALA A 239 1.86 3.70 -3.67
CA ALA A 239 3.04 3.66 -2.81
C ALA A 239 2.78 4.17 -1.38
N PHE A 240 2.05 5.26 -1.19
CA PHE A 240 1.70 5.76 0.15
C PHE A 240 0.96 4.71 1.00
N CYS A 241 -0.09 4.10 0.45
CA CYS A 241 -0.87 3.07 1.15
C CYS A 241 -0.03 1.83 1.51
N ARG A 242 0.98 1.52 0.70
CA ARG A 242 1.85 0.35 0.86
C ARG A 242 3.02 0.60 1.80
N ILE A 243 3.54 1.82 1.85
CA ILE A 243 4.79 2.13 2.56
C ILE A 243 4.51 2.90 3.85
N LEU A 244 3.66 3.93 3.80
CA LEU A 244 3.66 4.97 4.83
C LEU A 244 2.33 5.11 5.60
N CYS A 245 1.21 4.62 5.06
CA CYS A 245 -0.09 4.78 5.71
C CYS A 245 -0.10 4.15 7.12
N PRO A 246 -0.18 4.95 8.20
CA PRO A 246 -0.14 4.42 9.57
C PRO A 246 -1.43 3.67 9.92
N TYR A 247 -2.55 4.02 9.30
CA TYR A 247 -3.82 3.34 9.54
C TYR A 247 -3.87 1.92 8.98
N ALA A 248 -3.07 1.61 7.95
CA ALA A 248 -3.01 0.26 7.40
C ALA A 248 -2.58 -0.75 8.48
N THR A 249 -1.73 -0.34 9.42
CA THR A 249 -1.19 -1.19 10.48
C THR A 249 -2.25 -1.57 11.50
N MET A 250 -3.19 -0.67 11.78
CA MET A 250 -4.35 -0.93 12.64
C MET A 250 -5.36 -1.86 11.97
N MET A 251 -5.52 -1.74 10.65
CA MET A 251 -6.54 -2.46 9.89
C MET A 251 -6.12 -3.88 9.47
N VAL A 252 -4.84 -4.10 9.21
CA VAL A 252 -4.34 -5.41 8.73
C VAL A 252 -4.58 -6.55 9.73
N PRO A 253 -4.36 -6.40 11.05
CA PRO A 253 -4.66 -7.46 12.00
C PRO A 253 -6.10 -7.96 11.90
N LEU A 254 -7.06 -7.07 11.60
CA LEU A 254 -8.48 -7.40 11.47
C LEU A 254 -8.83 -8.12 10.15
N MET A 255 -7.89 -8.22 9.20
CA MET A 255 -8.12 -8.88 7.92
C MET A 255 -8.18 -10.40 8.06
N ASN A 256 -9.17 -11.01 7.41
CA ASN A 256 -9.40 -12.46 7.36
C ASN A 256 -9.79 -13.13 8.68
N ILE A 257 -10.04 -12.36 9.75
CA ILE A 257 -10.53 -12.89 11.03
C ILE A 257 -12.02 -13.20 10.94
N SER A 258 -12.80 -12.32 10.32
CA SER A 258 -14.25 -12.47 10.25
C SER A 258 -14.68 -13.45 9.16
N PRO A 259 -15.56 -14.43 9.47
CA PRO A 259 -16.12 -15.37 8.49
C PRO A 259 -17.11 -14.69 7.53
N VAL A 260 -17.70 -13.55 7.92
CA VAL A 260 -18.61 -12.75 7.08
C VAL A 260 -17.85 -12.06 5.94
N GLN A 261 -16.54 -11.89 6.11
CA GLN A 261 -15.70 -11.19 5.16
C GLN A 261 -15.54 -11.99 3.86
N LYS A 262 -16.29 -11.61 2.82
CA LYS A 262 -16.10 -12.12 1.45
C LYS A 262 -14.65 -11.93 0.99
N LYS A 263 -14.17 -12.85 0.16
CA LYS A 263 -12.81 -12.81 -0.40
C LYS A 263 -12.90 -12.85 -1.92
N ILE A 264 -11.85 -12.35 -2.56
CA ILE A 264 -11.69 -12.55 -4.00
C ILE A 264 -11.29 -14.01 -4.18
N THR A 265 -12.14 -14.77 -4.86
CA THR A 265 -12.10 -16.22 -4.90
C THR A 265 -12.20 -16.71 -6.35
N ARG A 266 -11.49 -17.79 -6.65
CA ARG A 266 -11.56 -18.49 -7.92
C ARG A 266 -12.88 -19.23 -8.06
N VAL A 267 -13.63 -18.90 -9.11
CA VAL A 267 -14.94 -19.49 -9.43
C VAL A 267 -14.95 -20.31 -10.72
N ALA A 268 -13.83 -20.37 -11.45
CA ALA A 268 -13.66 -21.19 -12.65
C ALA A 268 -12.21 -21.68 -12.78
N GLN A 269 -11.88 -22.45 -13.82
CA GLN A 269 -10.50 -22.92 -14.05
C GLN A 269 -9.59 -21.76 -14.43
N CYS A 270 -8.48 -21.60 -13.70
CA CYS A 270 -7.50 -20.56 -13.99
C CYS A 270 -6.54 -21.01 -15.10
N THR A 271 -6.22 -20.12 -16.04
CA THR A 271 -5.26 -20.36 -17.13
C THR A 271 -3.81 -20.00 -16.75
N GLY A 272 -3.62 -19.28 -15.63
CA GLY A 272 -2.30 -18.82 -15.18
C GLY A 272 -1.73 -17.63 -15.98
N CYS A 273 -2.57 -16.83 -16.65
CA CYS A 273 -2.14 -15.69 -17.48
C CYS A 273 -1.54 -14.49 -16.71
N ARG A 274 -1.78 -14.40 -15.39
CA ARG A 274 -1.29 -13.35 -14.47
C ARG A 274 -1.78 -11.92 -14.73
N ASP A 275 -2.76 -11.71 -15.60
CA ASP A 275 -3.33 -10.36 -15.83
C ASP A 275 -3.92 -9.74 -14.55
N CYS A 276 -4.50 -10.56 -13.69
CA CYS A 276 -4.98 -10.15 -12.37
C CYS A 276 -3.86 -9.61 -11.45
N SER A 277 -2.69 -10.26 -11.45
CA SER A 277 -1.49 -9.80 -10.73
C SER A 277 -0.92 -8.54 -11.38
N ASN A 278 -1.01 -8.43 -12.70
CA ASN A 278 -0.57 -7.25 -13.45
C ASN A 278 -1.38 -6.01 -13.12
N ALA A 279 -2.71 -6.16 -13.04
CA ALA A 279 -3.64 -5.07 -12.78
C ALA A 279 -3.70 -4.63 -11.31
N CYS A 280 -3.23 -5.44 -10.34
CA CYS A 280 -3.39 -5.12 -8.92
C CYS A 280 -2.58 -3.87 -8.52
N PRO A 281 -3.24 -2.76 -8.11
CA PRO A 281 -2.54 -1.51 -7.76
C PRO A 281 -1.89 -1.57 -6.37
N GLN A 282 -2.12 -2.64 -5.61
CA GLN A 282 -1.40 -2.93 -4.37
C GLN A 282 -0.14 -3.79 -4.61
N GLY A 283 0.11 -4.22 -5.85
CA GLY A 283 1.24 -5.09 -6.16
C GLY A 283 1.12 -6.51 -5.60
N ILE A 284 -0.10 -6.96 -5.28
CA ILE A 284 -0.36 -8.32 -4.82
C ILE A 284 -0.28 -9.26 -6.02
N ASP A 285 0.46 -10.36 -5.88
CA ASP A 285 0.44 -11.45 -6.86
C ASP A 285 -0.82 -12.29 -6.67
N VAL A 286 -1.93 -11.81 -7.24
CA VAL A 286 -3.25 -12.45 -7.13
C VAL A 286 -3.23 -13.88 -7.66
N SER A 287 -2.54 -14.12 -8.78
CA SER A 287 -2.36 -15.46 -9.33
C SER A 287 -1.59 -16.39 -8.38
N ARG A 288 -0.62 -15.89 -7.58
CA ARG A 288 0.03 -16.65 -6.49
C ARG A 288 -0.96 -17.07 -5.45
N GLU A 289 -1.72 -16.09 -5.00
CA GLU A 289 -2.56 -16.23 -3.83
C GLU A 289 -3.64 -17.28 -4.08
N ILE A 290 -4.31 -17.20 -5.24
CA ILE A 290 -5.32 -18.20 -5.61
C ILE A 290 -4.73 -19.58 -5.87
N PHE A 291 -3.42 -19.70 -6.17
CA PHE A 291 -2.77 -20.99 -6.37
C PHE A 291 -2.44 -21.67 -5.04
N HIS A 292 -1.88 -20.93 -4.07
CA HIS A 292 -1.40 -21.49 -2.81
C HIS A 292 -2.40 -21.44 -1.65
N PHE A 293 -3.44 -20.61 -1.72
CA PHE A 293 -4.36 -20.38 -0.61
C PHE A 293 -5.80 -20.74 -0.99
N ASP A 294 -6.00 -21.99 -1.41
CA ASP A 294 -7.31 -22.58 -1.72
C ASP A 294 -8.17 -21.72 -2.67
N GLY A 295 -7.56 -21.16 -3.71
CA GLY A 295 -8.29 -20.32 -4.66
C GLY A 295 -8.69 -18.96 -4.13
N LYS A 296 -8.18 -18.49 -2.99
CA LYS A 296 -8.58 -17.23 -2.35
C LYS A 296 -7.41 -16.24 -2.25
N VAL A 297 -7.71 -14.96 -2.43
CA VAL A 297 -6.78 -13.87 -2.09
C VAL A 297 -6.88 -13.60 -0.60
N ILE A 298 -5.88 -14.03 0.17
CA ILE A 298 -5.80 -13.83 1.62
C ILE A 298 -4.81 -12.72 2.01
N ASN A 299 -4.12 -12.14 1.05
CA ASN A 299 -3.23 -11.02 1.30
C ASN A 299 -3.92 -9.87 2.05
N ARG A 300 -3.43 -9.55 3.25
CA ARG A 300 -4.02 -8.51 4.11
C ARG A 300 -3.81 -7.08 3.58
N GLU A 301 -3.01 -6.93 2.52
CA GLU A 301 -2.88 -5.67 1.79
C GLU A 301 -3.99 -5.46 0.74
N CYS A 302 -4.87 -6.44 0.53
CA CYS A 302 -5.97 -6.31 -0.42
C CYS A 302 -6.98 -5.24 0.04
N ILE A 303 -7.09 -4.16 -0.76
CA ILE A 303 -8.04 -3.07 -0.52
C ILE A 303 -9.41 -3.27 -1.21
N LYS A 304 -9.66 -4.47 -1.74
CA LYS A 304 -10.89 -4.81 -2.49
C LYS A 304 -11.30 -3.79 -3.57
N CYS A 305 -10.32 -3.31 -4.33
CA CYS A 305 -10.57 -2.43 -5.48
C CYS A 305 -11.10 -3.16 -6.72
N TYR A 306 -11.10 -4.51 -6.70
CA TYR A 306 -11.55 -5.41 -7.76
C TYR A 306 -10.89 -5.27 -9.15
N ALA A 307 -9.80 -4.50 -9.26
CA ALA A 307 -9.02 -4.39 -10.50
C ALA A 307 -8.55 -5.75 -11.04
N CYS A 308 -8.31 -6.73 -10.16
CA CYS A 308 -7.95 -8.09 -10.57
C CYS A 308 -9.11 -8.89 -11.17
N ILE A 309 -10.35 -8.64 -10.73
CA ILE A 309 -11.54 -9.25 -11.33
C ILE A 309 -11.79 -8.58 -12.68
N ASP A 310 -11.72 -7.26 -12.72
CA ASP A 310 -11.97 -6.46 -13.93
C ASP A 310 -10.97 -6.73 -15.05
N ALA A 311 -9.75 -7.20 -14.72
CA ALA A 311 -8.71 -7.55 -15.68
C ALA A 311 -8.71 -9.03 -16.09
N CYS A 312 -9.61 -9.86 -15.55
CA CYS A 312 -9.68 -11.27 -15.85
C CYS A 312 -10.70 -11.51 -16.98
N ASP A 313 -10.23 -11.58 -18.22
CA ASP A 313 -11.09 -11.81 -19.39
C ASP A 313 -11.84 -13.15 -19.32
N ASP A 314 -11.25 -14.13 -18.63
CA ASP A 314 -11.78 -15.49 -18.49
C ASP A 314 -12.81 -15.59 -17.33
N GLU A 315 -13.13 -14.47 -16.67
CA GLU A 315 -14.11 -14.35 -15.57
C GLU A 315 -13.89 -15.31 -14.39
N VAL A 316 -12.64 -15.71 -14.16
CA VAL A 316 -12.23 -16.73 -13.17
C VAL A 316 -12.35 -16.26 -11.72
N LEU A 317 -12.44 -14.95 -11.46
CA LEU A 317 -12.41 -14.37 -10.11
C LEU A 317 -13.74 -13.69 -9.75
N ALA A 318 -14.20 -13.87 -8.52
CA ALA A 318 -15.37 -13.16 -7.98
C ALA A 318 -15.17 -12.77 -6.51
N ASP A 319 -15.86 -11.74 -6.03
CA ASP A 319 -15.93 -11.43 -4.59
C ASP A 319 -17.08 -12.20 -3.94
N THR A 320 -16.77 -13.34 -3.31
CA THR A 320 -17.76 -14.27 -2.77
C THR A 320 -17.32 -14.86 -1.43
N ALA A 321 -18.30 -15.37 -0.68
CA ALA A 321 -18.05 -16.18 0.51
C ALA A 321 -17.96 -17.68 0.18
N ALA A 322 -18.37 -18.08 -1.03
CA ALA A 322 -18.37 -19.47 -1.48
C ALA A 322 -16.94 -20.08 -1.46
N PRO A 323 -16.82 -21.40 -1.28
CA PRO A 323 -15.55 -22.09 -1.48
C PRO A 323 -15.06 -21.90 -2.93
N ALA A 324 -13.74 -21.93 -3.10
CA ALA A 324 -13.17 -21.83 -4.44
C ALA A 324 -13.44 -23.11 -5.24
N VAL A 325 -13.60 -22.96 -6.55
CA VAL A 325 -13.60 -24.10 -7.46
C VAL A 325 -12.20 -24.74 -7.45
N PRO A 326 -12.09 -26.07 -7.26
CA PRO A 326 -10.82 -26.78 -7.31
C PRO A 326 -10.11 -26.57 -8.64
N GLN A 327 -8.78 -26.43 -8.61
CA GLN A 327 -7.99 -26.42 -9.85
C GLN A 327 -7.78 -27.86 -10.29
N THR A 328 -8.45 -28.28 -11.35
CA THR A 328 -8.23 -29.58 -11.96
C THR A 328 -7.22 -29.48 -13.09
N ASP A 329 -7.24 -28.34 -13.79
CA ASP A 329 -6.38 -28.13 -14.93
C ASP A 329 -4.95 -27.81 -14.48
N ARG A 330 -3.99 -28.53 -15.05
CA ARG A 330 -2.57 -28.30 -14.78
C ARG A 330 -2.22 -26.86 -15.15
N LEU A 331 -1.98 -26.05 -14.13
CA LEU A 331 -1.41 -24.72 -14.33
C LEU A 331 0.01 -24.85 -14.85
N LYS A 332 0.41 -23.89 -15.70
CA LYS A 332 1.83 -23.70 -15.99
C LYS A 332 2.58 -23.58 -14.65
N PRO A 333 3.76 -24.23 -14.50
CA PRO A 333 4.48 -24.25 -13.24
C PRO A 333 4.60 -22.85 -12.65
N TYR A 334 4.08 -22.72 -11.44
CA TYR A 334 3.94 -21.46 -10.71
C TYR A 334 5.30 -20.95 -10.18
N GLU A 335 6.21 -21.88 -9.87
CA GLU A 335 7.58 -21.58 -9.44
C GLU A 335 8.45 -21.25 -10.64
N LYS A 336 8.58 -19.95 -10.93
CA LYS A 336 9.67 -19.45 -11.76
C LYS A 336 10.90 -19.23 -10.87
N ARG A 337 12.08 -19.58 -11.38
CA ARG A 337 13.36 -19.08 -10.87
C ARG A 337 13.37 -17.54 -10.99
N PRO A 338 14.11 -16.80 -10.14
CA PRO A 338 14.08 -15.32 -10.07
C PRO A 338 14.35 -14.57 -11.39
N TRP A 339 14.83 -15.26 -12.43
CA TRP A 339 15.27 -14.72 -13.73
C TRP A 339 14.48 -15.27 -14.95
N GLN A 340 13.40 -16.04 -14.76
CA GLN A 340 12.62 -16.58 -15.89
C GLN A 340 11.56 -15.57 -16.38
N LEU A 341 11.87 -14.91 -17.50
CA LEU A 341 11.02 -13.91 -18.16
C LEU A 341 9.86 -14.60 -18.92
N GLU A 342 8.63 -14.12 -18.75
CA GLU A 342 7.52 -14.48 -19.64
C GLU A 342 7.46 -13.45 -20.75
N VAL A 343 8.09 -13.75 -21.87
CA VAL A 343 8.45 -12.75 -22.86
C VAL A 343 7.22 -12.05 -23.48
N VAL A 344 5.99 -12.56 -23.39
CA VAL A 344 4.81 -11.95 -24.07
C VAL A 344 3.52 -12.03 -23.23
N ARG A 345 2.81 -10.90 -23.05
CA ARG A 345 1.49 -10.79 -22.38
C ARG A 345 0.36 -10.95 -23.41
N LYS A 346 -0.90 -11.09 -22.98
CA LYS A 346 -2.08 -11.13 -23.86
C LYS A 346 -2.18 -9.93 -24.83
N ASP A 347 -1.64 -8.78 -24.46
CA ASP A 347 -1.59 -7.55 -25.29
C ASP A 347 -0.40 -7.52 -26.28
N GLY A 348 0.36 -8.62 -26.40
CA GLY A 348 1.52 -8.70 -27.29
C GLY A 348 2.75 -7.91 -26.81
N LEU A 349 2.66 -7.23 -25.66
CA LEU A 349 3.78 -6.50 -25.09
C LEU A 349 4.76 -7.46 -24.42
N LEU A 350 6.05 -7.13 -24.55
CA LEU A 350 7.10 -7.86 -23.87
C LEU A 350 6.94 -7.71 -22.36
N THR A 351 6.79 -8.82 -21.66
CA THR A 351 6.66 -8.81 -20.19
C THR A 351 7.98 -9.29 -19.60
N ASN A 352 8.61 -8.46 -18.79
CA ASN A 352 9.52 -9.00 -17.79
C ASN A 352 8.64 -9.48 -16.63
N ALA A 353 7.94 -10.61 -16.86
CA ALA A 353 6.84 -11.05 -16.00
C ALA A 353 7.21 -10.89 -14.55
N LYS A 354 6.29 -10.25 -13.82
CA LYS A 354 6.37 -10.00 -12.39
C LYS A 354 6.78 -11.26 -11.64
N HIS A 355 8.07 -11.53 -11.51
CA HIS A 355 8.57 -11.80 -10.19
C HIS A 355 8.23 -10.54 -9.43
N MET A 356 7.54 -10.65 -8.30
CA MET A 356 7.45 -9.53 -7.39
C MET A 356 8.87 -8.98 -7.28
N GLN A 357 9.15 -7.78 -7.79
CA GLN A 357 10.26 -7.01 -7.28
C GLN A 357 9.79 -6.58 -5.88
N VAL A 358 9.75 -7.56 -4.97
CA VAL A 358 10.38 -7.38 -3.67
C VAL A 358 11.70 -6.73 -4.05
N PHE A 359 11.86 -5.45 -3.71
CA PHE A 359 13.18 -4.83 -3.80
C PHE A 359 14.14 -5.86 -3.21
N GLU A 360 15.07 -6.38 -4.01
CA GLU A 360 16.08 -7.31 -3.51
C GLU A 360 16.72 -6.56 -2.35
N PRO A 361 16.41 -6.99 -1.10
CA PRO A 361 16.57 -6.08 0.00
C PRO A 361 18.06 -5.83 0.12
N LEU A 362 18.41 -4.58 0.44
CA LEU A 362 19.62 -4.35 1.22
C LEU A 362 19.65 -5.44 2.30
N GLY A 363 20.81 -6.04 2.59
CA GLY A 363 20.89 -7.10 3.60
C GLY A 363 20.12 -6.70 4.86
N PRO A 364 19.52 -7.64 5.61
CA PRO A 364 18.51 -7.35 6.65
C PRO A 364 18.94 -6.25 7.63
N THR A 365 20.25 -6.15 7.89
CA THR A 365 20.89 -5.07 8.64
C THR A 365 20.70 -3.70 8.00
N ALA A 366 21.12 -3.50 6.75
CA ALA A 366 20.99 -2.23 6.04
C ALA A 366 19.51 -1.88 5.78
N ASP A 367 18.65 -2.87 5.59
CA ASP A 367 17.21 -2.62 5.57
C ASP A 367 16.73 -2.07 6.91
N PHE A 368 17.00 -2.74 8.03
CA PHE A 368 16.64 -2.30 9.38
C PHE A 368 17.21 -0.91 9.73
N LEU A 369 18.49 -0.65 9.41
CA LEU A 369 19.11 0.66 9.61
C LEU A 369 18.40 1.76 8.82
N SER A 370 17.97 1.48 7.58
CA SER A 370 17.21 2.47 6.79
C SER A 370 15.90 2.86 7.47
N LEU A 371 15.28 1.92 8.19
CA LEU A 371 14.06 2.14 8.97
C LEU A 371 14.33 2.98 10.22
N LEU A 372 15.42 2.67 10.93
CA LEU A 372 15.84 3.42 12.12
C LEU A 372 16.16 4.87 11.76
N VAL A 373 16.90 5.08 10.67
CA VAL A 373 17.22 6.42 10.14
C VAL A 373 15.96 7.17 9.72
N ALA A 374 14.98 6.49 9.12
CA ALA A 374 13.68 7.07 8.79
C ALA A 374 12.95 7.59 10.05
N LEU A 375 12.86 6.76 11.09
CA LEU A 375 12.18 7.12 12.34
C LEU A 375 12.90 8.25 13.09
N ILE A 376 14.23 8.22 13.17
CA ILE A 376 15.02 9.26 13.86
C ILE A 376 14.89 10.59 13.11
N CYS A 377 15.13 10.62 11.79
CA CYS A 377 14.99 11.85 11.02
C CYS A 377 13.55 12.36 11.01
N GLY A 378 12.56 11.46 10.92
CA GLY A 378 11.14 11.79 11.07
C GLY A 378 10.85 12.43 12.43
N GLY A 379 11.35 11.86 13.53
CA GLY A 379 11.17 12.42 14.88
C GLY A 379 11.91 13.75 15.10
N ILE A 380 13.06 13.96 14.46
CA ILE A 380 13.78 15.25 14.50
C ILE A 380 12.97 16.30 13.74
N THR A 381 12.51 15.97 12.54
CA THR A 381 11.75 16.88 11.68
C THR A 381 10.35 17.15 12.20
N SER A 382 9.73 16.22 12.93
CA SER A 382 8.42 16.43 13.56
C SER A 382 8.43 17.54 14.63
N ARG A 383 9.61 17.97 15.11
CA ARG A 383 9.74 19.17 15.96
C ARG A 383 9.31 20.45 15.23
N PHE A 384 9.24 20.45 13.91
CA PHE A 384 8.68 21.53 13.10
C PHE A 384 7.16 21.38 12.86
N GLY A 385 6.54 20.32 13.41
CA GLY A 385 5.14 19.94 13.27
C GLY A 385 4.99 18.52 12.72
N GLY A 386 3.97 17.79 13.12
CA GLY A 386 3.78 16.38 12.79
C GLY A 386 3.68 16.08 11.29
N PHE A 387 3.33 17.07 10.46
CA PHE A 387 3.46 16.94 9.00
C PHE A 387 4.91 16.64 8.58
N TRP A 388 5.88 17.34 9.17
CA TRP A 388 7.30 17.25 8.81
C TRP A 388 7.94 15.90 9.12
N PHE A 389 7.30 15.10 10.00
CA PHE A 389 7.67 13.71 10.21
C PHE A 389 7.72 12.94 8.90
N TYR A 390 6.72 13.11 8.02
CA TYR A 390 6.63 12.34 6.78
C TYR A 390 7.74 12.71 5.78
N PRO A 391 7.95 13.98 5.38
CA PRO A 391 9.09 14.36 4.55
C PRO A 391 10.43 13.92 5.14
N GLY A 392 10.67 14.14 6.44
CA GLY A 392 11.93 13.77 7.08
C GLY A 392 12.19 12.26 7.05
N ALA A 393 11.18 11.45 7.38
CA ALA A 393 11.28 10.00 7.33
C ALA A 393 11.45 9.47 5.89
N ILE A 394 10.71 10.01 4.92
CA ILE A 394 10.78 9.56 3.53
C ILE A 394 12.12 9.91 2.90
N ILE A 395 12.59 11.15 3.04
CA ILE A 395 13.82 11.61 2.42
C ILE A 395 15.01 10.82 2.99
N SER A 396 15.10 10.68 4.31
CA SER A 396 16.20 9.93 4.92
C SER A 396 16.14 8.44 4.58
N PHE A 397 14.95 7.84 4.51
CA PHE A 397 14.77 6.46 4.04
C PHE A 397 15.28 6.27 2.60
N ILE A 398 14.92 7.17 1.68
CA ILE A 398 15.35 7.11 0.28
C ILE A 398 16.87 7.28 0.19
N VAL A 399 17.40 8.37 0.77
CA VAL A 399 18.82 8.74 0.66
C VAL A 399 19.71 7.66 1.26
N PHE A 400 19.38 7.17 2.46
CA PHE A 400 20.16 6.12 3.12
C PHE A 400 20.24 4.86 2.25
N ARG A 401 19.11 4.41 1.69
CA ARG A 401 19.10 3.21 0.85
C ARG A 401 19.86 3.41 -0.45
N GLU A 402 19.74 4.57 -1.09
CA GLU A 402 20.52 4.87 -2.29
C GLU A 402 22.03 4.87 -2.00
N CYS A 403 22.45 5.42 -0.86
CA CYS A 403 23.84 5.33 -0.41
C CYS A 403 24.28 3.88 -0.21
N CYS A 404 23.50 3.05 0.50
CA CYS A 404 23.84 1.65 0.69
C CYS A 404 23.96 0.87 -0.63
N LEU A 405 23.04 1.11 -1.58
CA LEU A 405 23.08 0.48 -2.90
C LEU A 405 24.33 0.90 -3.70
N ARG A 406 24.68 2.19 -3.68
CA ARG A 406 25.91 2.69 -4.32
C ARG A 406 27.16 2.09 -3.69
N VAL A 407 27.20 1.95 -2.37
CA VAL A 407 28.32 1.30 -1.65
C VAL A 407 28.44 -0.18 -2.01
N GLN A 408 27.33 -0.91 -2.12
CA GLN A 408 27.35 -2.31 -2.55
C GLN A 408 27.84 -2.45 -3.99
N GLN A 409 27.36 -1.59 -4.90
CA GLN A 409 27.83 -1.58 -6.29
C GLN A 409 29.33 -1.27 -6.38
N TRP A 410 29.79 -0.27 -5.64
CA TRP A 410 31.22 0.07 -5.57
C TRP A 410 32.06 -1.10 -5.04
N ARG A 411 31.63 -1.76 -3.95
CA ARG A 411 32.30 -2.95 -3.41
C ARG A 411 32.32 -4.12 -4.40
N ALA A 412 31.27 -4.30 -5.19
CA ALA A 412 31.21 -5.35 -6.21
C ALA A 412 32.23 -5.09 -7.33
N VAL A 413 32.38 -3.83 -7.77
CA VAL A 413 33.38 -3.42 -8.76
C VAL A 413 34.80 -3.60 -8.22
N VAL A 414 35.06 -3.20 -6.96
CA VAL A 414 36.39 -3.31 -6.34
C VAL A 414 36.82 -4.76 -6.07
N LYS A 415 35.88 -5.67 -5.83
CA LYS A 415 36.16 -7.10 -5.54
C LYS A 415 36.29 -7.99 -6.78
N GLN A 416 36.11 -7.48 -8.00
CA GLN A 416 36.37 -8.29 -9.19
C GLN A 416 37.88 -8.52 -9.33
N PRO A 417 38.38 -9.77 -9.27
CA PRO A 417 39.77 -10.03 -9.61
C PRO A 417 40.01 -9.62 -11.07
N ALA A 418 41.20 -9.09 -11.36
CA ALA A 418 41.60 -8.76 -12.72
C ALA A 418 41.37 -9.96 -13.64
N PRO A 419 40.84 -9.78 -14.86
CA PRO A 419 40.66 -10.89 -15.79
C PRO A 419 42.01 -11.58 -15.99
N THR A 420 42.10 -12.85 -15.59
CA THR A 420 43.24 -13.72 -15.91
C THR A 420 43.24 -13.91 -17.42
N VAL A 421 44.10 -13.16 -18.11
CA VAL A 421 44.41 -13.41 -19.51
C VAL A 421 45.16 -14.73 -19.57
N SER A 422 44.45 -15.82 -19.86
CA SER A 422 45.08 -17.07 -20.25
C SER A 422 45.66 -16.87 -21.66
N LEU A 423 46.99 -16.68 -21.73
CA LEU A 423 47.71 -16.78 -22.99
C LEU A 423 47.51 -18.19 -23.55
N PRO A 424 47.17 -18.36 -24.84
CA PRO A 424 47.11 -19.68 -25.46
C PRO A 424 48.51 -20.30 -25.41
N SER A 425 48.60 -21.52 -24.88
CA SER A 425 49.81 -22.33 -24.94
C SER A 425 50.18 -22.55 -26.41
N GLN A 426 51.29 -21.98 -26.85
CA GLN A 426 51.98 -22.49 -28.02
C GLN A 426 52.77 -23.72 -27.58
N GLY A 427 52.39 -24.88 -28.12
CA GLY A 427 52.99 -26.18 -27.87
C GLY A 427 52.20 -27.25 -28.59
#